data_AF-A0A1H9RPA3-F1
#
_entry.id   AF-A0A1H9RPA3-F1
#
_cell.length_a   1.000
_cell.length_b   1.000
_cell.length_c   1.000
_cell.angle_alpha   90.00
_cell.angle_beta   90.00
_cell.angle_gamma   90.00
#
_symmetry.space_group_name_H-M   'P 1'
#
loop_
_entity.id
_entity.type
_entity.pdbx_description
1 polymer ?
#
loop_
_entity_poly.entity_id
_entity_poly.type
_entity_poly.pdbx_seq_one_letter_code
_entity_poly.pdbx_strand_id
1 'polypeptide(L)'
;MLATFIIGLREGLEAALIVSIIAAFLRRNGKSLAPMAIGVAAAVLVSLGVGVTLKVIERSLPQAAQEGMETVIGIVAVVFVTTMVLWMGRHAHELGAQLENDAQQALSSGSSRALVTMAFLAVLKEGFETAVFLLATLEAANSAGTAALGALLGVLSAAALGYGLYRGAVRVDLKRFFAVTSGFLVLVAAGLVMSVLGTAHEAGWLNAGQQHTVDLSWLSPSGSIRGALFTGVLGIPPDPRLIQVLGWFGYLVPMCVALYWPAAWRPKGRQALWLRLTLAGALAVLGVGLAVFVRPPQPPGLDTATLVDASGVTAGTVTLTPGSATIHAGSSSSSMPLGQASRESHESVPDATVHRQEFSTAPQGLPASLTVGELIALNGGRLPVGVSAQNDPGPFTAQWTRAGTRELWTAGGSILDFSQNASTTLTLSGGGLQTNRTMRVDDSRIASIAAAPGSGALRIAPADAAAAQSALARFAADRAEQRFWARTVAAILVAAALVVAAGALRAARPSSLRGARPSHLRGARPSHLRAARRSDPPAAPVGIAGPGPADDAGHASPAPRTRASHPTSATRSESSA
;
A
#
# COMPACT_ATOMS: atom_id res chain seq x y z
N MET A 1 2.43 -23.78 -7.62
CA MET A 1 2.97 -24.65 -8.70
C MET A 1 3.11 -23.92 -10.04
N LEU A 2 2.01 -23.50 -10.68
CA LEU A 2 2.06 -23.02 -12.08
C LEU A 2 2.85 -21.71 -12.26
N ALA A 3 2.74 -20.78 -11.29
CA ALA A 3 3.53 -19.55 -11.28
C ALA A 3 5.04 -19.83 -11.30
N THR A 4 5.54 -20.58 -10.32
CA THR A 4 6.95 -20.97 -10.23
C THR A 4 7.43 -21.85 -11.39
N PHE A 5 6.55 -22.69 -11.97
CA PHE A 5 6.85 -23.42 -13.21
C PHE A 5 7.11 -22.47 -14.39
N ILE A 6 6.25 -21.47 -14.62
CA ILE A 6 6.43 -20.54 -15.74
C ILE A 6 7.61 -19.59 -15.53
N ILE A 7 7.92 -19.20 -14.29
CA ILE A 7 9.16 -18.49 -13.93
C ILE A 7 10.38 -19.38 -14.26
N GLY A 8 10.48 -20.56 -13.65
CA GLY A 8 11.63 -21.46 -13.85
C GLY A 8 11.81 -21.93 -15.30
N LEU A 9 10.71 -22.05 -16.06
CA LEU A 9 10.72 -22.32 -17.49
C LEU A 9 11.22 -21.13 -18.32
N ARG A 10 10.86 -19.88 -17.96
CA ARG A 10 11.31 -18.68 -18.67
C ARG A 10 12.79 -18.41 -18.44
N GLU A 11 13.17 -18.20 -17.19
CA GLU A 11 14.56 -17.83 -16.84
C GLU A 11 15.52 -18.97 -17.19
N GLY A 12 15.10 -20.21 -16.93
CA GLY A 12 15.82 -21.41 -17.34
C GLY A 12 15.98 -21.53 -18.86
N LEU A 13 15.02 -21.05 -19.66
CA LEU A 13 15.13 -21.11 -21.14
C LEU A 13 16.12 -20.08 -21.66
N GLU A 14 16.22 -18.91 -21.05
CA GLU A 14 17.19 -17.88 -21.43
C GLU A 14 18.63 -18.34 -21.10
N ALA A 15 18.84 -18.91 -19.91
CA ALA A 15 20.08 -19.59 -19.55
C ALA A 15 20.39 -20.77 -20.50
N ALA A 16 19.41 -21.64 -20.78
CA ALA A 16 19.60 -22.82 -21.62
C ALA A 16 19.80 -22.46 -23.10
N LEU A 17 19.24 -21.35 -23.59
CA LEU A 17 19.50 -20.81 -24.93
C LEU A 17 20.98 -20.44 -25.07
N ILE A 18 21.50 -19.61 -24.17
CA ILE A 18 22.90 -19.17 -24.19
C ILE A 18 23.86 -20.37 -24.08
N VAL A 19 23.58 -21.31 -23.16
CA VAL A 19 24.37 -22.55 -23.03
C VAL A 19 24.27 -23.44 -24.29
N SER A 20 23.09 -23.54 -24.93
CA SER A 20 22.91 -24.33 -26.16
C SER A 20 23.72 -23.78 -27.34
N ILE A 21 23.78 -22.45 -27.48
CA ILE A 21 24.55 -21.74 -28.52
C ILE A 21 26.06 -21.96 -28.29
N ILE A 22 26.54 -21.77 -27.06
CA ILE A 22 27.95 -21.97 -26.71
C ILE A 22 28.34 -23.46 -26.84
N ALA A 23 27.45 -24.40 -26.49
CA ALA A 23 27.67 -25.83 -26.67
C ALA A 23 27.75 -26.23 -28.16
N ALA A 24 26.84 -25.73 -29.00
CA ALA A 24 26.87 -25.93 -30.44
C ALA A 24 28.16 -25.36 -31.06
N PHE A 25 28.57 -24.17 -30.59
CA PHE A 25 29.80 -23.52 -31.01
C PHE A 25 31.06 -24.32 -30.64
N LEU A 26 31.22 -24.72 -29.38
CA LEU A 26 32.38 -25.50 -28.92
C LEU A 26 32.49 -26.83 -29.68
N ARG A 27 31.36 -27.53 -29.89
CA ARG A 27 31.31 -28.76 -30.68
C ARG A 27 31.68 -28.53 -32.15
N ARG A 28 31.19 -27.46 -32.78
CA ARG A 28 31.54 -27.10 -34.18
C ARG A 28 33.04 -26.81 -34.37
N ASN A 29 33.72 -26.39 -33.31
CA ASN A 29 35.16 -26.09 -33.30
C ASN A 29 36.02 -27.20 -32.65
N GLY A 30 35.46 -28.40 -32.45
CA GLY A 30 36.19 -29.56 -31.92
C GLY A 30 36.71 -29.40 -30.49
N LYS A 31 36.14 -28.50 -29.68
CA LYS A 31 36.55 -28.27 -28.29
C LYS A 31 35.67 -29.08 -27.32
N SER A 32 36.26 -29.53 -26.22
CA SER A 32 35.54 -30.26 -25.17
C SER A 32 34.50 -29.37 -24.48
N LEU A 33 33.33 -29.96 -24.20
CA LEU A 33 32.24 -29.31 -23.46
C LEU A 33 32.45 -29.34 -21.94
N ALA A 34 33.36 -30.17 -21.42
CA ALA A 34 33.52 -30.37 -19.98
C ALA A 34 33.84 -29.08 -19.19
N PRO A 35 34.73 -28.16 -19.65
CA PRO A 35 34.98 -26.91 -18.94
C PRO A 35 33.74 -26.00 -18.86
N MET A 36 32.92 -25.99 -19.91
CA MET A 36 31.65 -25.24 -19.94
C MET A 36 30.64 -25.88 -18.99
N ALA A 37 30.52 -27.21 -18.97
CA ALA A 37 29.62 -27.93 -18.06
C ALA A 37 29.99 -27.70 -16.58
N ILE A 38 31.28 -27.67 -16.24
CA ILE A 38 31.76 -27.33 -14.89
C ILE A 38 31.40 -25.87 -14.54
N GLY A 39 31.57 -24.93 -15.48
CA GLY A 39 31.13 -23.54 -15.29
C GLY A 39 29.63 -23.42 -15.04
N VAL A 40 28.79 -24.04 -15.88
CA VAL A 40 27.33 -24.03 -15.70
C VAL A 40 26.92 -24.67 -14.36
N ALA A 41 27.52 -25.79 -13.97
CA ALA A 41 27.27 -26.42 -12.68
C ALA A 41 27.66 -25.52 -11.49
N ALA A 42 28.82 -24.85 -11.56
CA ALA A 42 29.24 -23.90 -10.54
C ALA A 42 28.30 -22.69 -10.43
N ALA A 43 27.83 -22.14 -11.56
CA ALA A 43 26.88 -21.04 -11.58
C ALA A 43 25.52 -21.43 -10.96
N VAL A 44 25.03 -22.64 -11.23
CA VAL A 44 23.81 -23.20 -10.61
C VAL A 44 24.00 -23.40 -9.10
N LEU A 45 25.15 -23.93 -8.65
CA LEU A 45 25.44 -24.11 -7.23
C LEU A 45 25.52 -22.77 -6.47
N VAL A 46 26.15 -21.74 -7.06
CA VAL A 46 26.18 -20.39 -6.47
C VAL A 46 24.77 -19.79 -6.41
N SER A 47 23.97 -19.92 -7.46
CA SER A 47 22.59 -19.41 -7.52
C SER A 47 21.69 -20.07 -6.47
N LEU A 48 21.80 -21.40 -6.31
CA LEU A 48 21.12 -22.15 -5.25
C LEU A 48 21.61 -21.71 -3.86
N GLY A 49 22.92 -21.49 -3.70
CA GLY A 49 23.53 -20.96 -2.48
C GLY A 49 22.95 -19.60 -2.07
N VAL A 50 22.74 -18.67 -3.01
CA VAL A 50 22.07 -17.38 -2.74
C VAL A 50 20.65 -17.60 -2.20
N GLY A 51 19.83 -18.40 -2.89
CA GLY A 51 18.45 -18.68 -2.46
C GLY A 51 18.37 -19.32 -1.07
N VAL A 52 19.23 -20.31 -0.79
CA VAL A 52 19.33 -20.93 0.54
C VAL A 52 19.80 -19.94 1.60
N THR A 53 20.79 -19.09 1.28
CA THR A 53 21.35 -18.11 2.24
C THR A 53 20.29 -17.07 2.64
N LEU A 54 19.54 -16.52 1.68
CA LEU A 54 18.43 -15.61 1.95
C LEU A 54 17.38 -16.26 2.86
N LYS A 55 16.96 -17.49 2.58
CA LYS A 55 15.94 -18.19 3.37
C LYS A 55 16.41 -18.60 4.78
N VAL A 56 17.72 -18.81 4.99
CA VAL A 56 18.30 -19.07 6.32
C VAL A 56 18.36 -17.79 7.16
N ILE A 57 18.73 -16.65 6.56
CA ILE A 57 18.74 -15.34 7.21
C ILE A 57 17.32 -14.96 7.65
N GLU A 58 16.36 -15.04 6.73
CA GLU A 58 14.96 -14.71 6.96
C GLU A 58 14.35 -15.48 8.15
N ARG A 59 14.53 -16.80 8.19
CA ARG A 59 14.05 -17.67 9.29
C ARG A 59 14.64 -17.37 10.67
N SER A 60 15.68 -16.54 10.73
CA SER A 60 16.35 -16.14 11.98
C SER A 60 15.84 -14.78 12.51
N LEU A 61 14.90 -14.13 11.82
CA LEU A 61 14.30 -12.85 12.22
C LEU A 61 13.03 -13.05 13.09
N PRO A 62 12.66 -12.08 13.94
CA PRO A 62 11.33 -12.01 14.55
C PRO A 62 10.21 -11.85 13.50
N GLN A 63 9.00 -12.31 13.79
CA GLN A 63 7.87 -12.38 12.83
C GLN A 63 7.67 -11.10 11.98
N ALA A 64 7.46 -9.93 12.60
CA ALA A 64 7.26 -8.67 11.88
C ALA A 64 8.46 -8.25 10.98
N ALA A 65 9.65 -8.77 11.27
CA ALA A 65 10.84 -8.59 10.43
C ALA A 65 10.97 -9.67 9.33
N GLN A 66 10.36 -10.86 9.49
CA GLN A 66 10.16 -11.83 8.40
C GLN A 66 9.18 -11.26 7.38
N GLU A 67 8.00 -10.81 7.82
CA GLU A 67 6.96 -10.19 6.99
C GLU A 67 7.49 -8.92 6.27
N GLY A 68 8.30 -8.11 6.97
CA GLY A 68 9.01 -6.98 6.38
C GLY A 68 10.09 -7.38 5.37
N MET A 69 10.82 -8.48 5.60
CA MET A 69 11.81 -9.01 4.65
C MET A 69 11.12 -9.57 3.39
N GLU A 70 10.00 -10.29 3.55
CA GLU A 70 9.16 -10.73 2.43
C GLU A 70 8.62 -9.53 1.64
N THR A 71 8.12 -8.49 2.31
CA THR A 71 7.67 -7.24 1.69
C THR A 71 8.76 -6.66 0.78
N VAL A 72 10.01 -6.55 1.28
CA VAL A 72 11.14 -6.01 0.50
C VAL A 72 11.51 -6.92 -0.67
N ILE A 73 11.58 -8.24 -0.45
CA ILE A 73 11.91 -9.23 -1.49
C ILE A 73 10.85 -9.23 -2.59
N GLY A 74 9.57 -9.16 -2.22
CA GLY A 74 8.44 -9.06 -3.15
C GLY A 74 8.45 -7.75 -3.95
N ILE A 75 8.76 -6.60 -3.33
CA ILE A 75 8.93 -5.32 -4.07
C ILE A 75 10.06 -5.44 -5.10
N VAL A 76 11.21 -6.01 -4.71
CA VAL A 76 12.35 -6.23 -5.62
C VAL A 76 11.93 -7.16 -6.77
N ALA A 77 11.27 -8.27 -6.48
CA ALA A 77 10.76 -9.20 -7.49
C ALA A 77 9.77 -8.52 -8.46
N VAL A 78 8.79 -7.75 -7.98
CA VAL A 78 7.86 -7.00 -8.84
C VAL A 78 8.61 -6.03 -9.76
N VAL A 79 9.60 -5.29 -9.25
CA VAL A 79 10.42 -4.37 -10.06
C VAL A 79 11.23 -5.12 -11.13
N PHE A 80 11.86 -6.25 -10.77
CA PHE A 80 12.63 -7.07 -11.70
C PHE A 80 11.73 -7.71 -12.78
N VAL A 81 10.59 -8.33 -12.43
CA VAL A 81 9.63 -8.89 -13.41
C VAL A 81 9.15 -7.80 -14.36
N THR A 82 8.76 -6.63 -13.84
CA THR A 82 8.29 -5.51 -14.67
C THR A 82 9.36 -5.07 -15.67
N THR A 83 10.60 -4.87 -15.18
CA THR A 83 11.71 -4.38 -15.99
C THR A 83 12.08 -5.39 -17.07
N MET A 84 12.20 -6.66 -16.70
CA MET A 84 12.55 -7.73 -17.63
C MET A 84 11.46 -7.99 -18.67
N VAL A 85 10.18 -8.06 -18.28
CA VAL A 85 9.08 -8.25 -19.24
C VAL A 85 8.96 -7.05 -20.22
N LEU A 86 9.19 -5.82 -19.75
CA LEU A 86 9.26 -4.62 -20.62
C LEU A 86 10.53 -4.53 -21.48
N TRP A 87 11.62 -5.20 -21.10
CA TRP A 87 12.85 -5.30 -21.88
C TRP A 87 12.74 -6.38 -22.96
N MET A 88 12.27 -7.57 -22.57
CA MET A 88 12.06 -8.72 -23.44
C MET A 88 11.06 -8.41 -24.56
N GLY A 89 9.93 -7.78 -24.22
CA GLY A 89 8.92 -7.33 -25.18
C GLY A 89 9.40 -6.28 -26.19
N ARG A 90 10.61 -5.73 -26.02
CA ARG A 90 11.26 -4.82 -26.99
C ARG A 90 12.37 -5.52 -27.79
N HIS A 91 13.24 -6.29 -27.13
CA HIS A 91 14.46 -6.83 -27.76
C HIS A 91 14.33 -8.28 -28.28
N ALA A 92 13.21 -8.97 -28.08
CA ALA A 92 13.02 -10.37 -28.52
C ALA A 92 13.18 -10.63 -30.04
N HIS A 93 13.20 -9.59 -30.88
CA HIS A 93 13.55 -9.72 -32.32
C HIS A 93 15.07 -9.57 -32.56
N GLU A 94 15.79 -8.89 -31.67
CA GLU A 94 17.21 -8.59 -31.81
C GLU A 94 18.09 -9.65 -31.14
N LEU A 95 17.64 -10.29 -30.05
CA LEU A 95 18.40 -11.32 -29.31
C LEU A 95 19.05 -12.36 -30.21
N GLY A 96 18.31 -12.93 -31.17
CA GLY A 96 18.85 -13.95 -32.08
C GLY A 96 20.03 -13.45 -32.92
N ALA A 97 19.88 -12.26 -33.52
CA ALA A 97 20.92 -11.65 -34.35
C ALA A 97 22.09 -11.08 -33.51
N GLN A 98 21.82 -10.57 -32.30
CA GLN A 98 22.86 -10.12 -31.37
C GLN A 98 23.70 -11.31 -30.90
N LEU A 99 23.08 -12.41 -30.46
CA LEU A 99 23.79 -13.62 -30.04
C LEU A 99 24.59 -14.28 -31.19
N GLU A 100 24.09 -14.25 -32.43
CA GLU A 100 24.88 -14.69 -33.60
C GLU A 100 26.07 -13.78 -33.89
N ASN A 101 25.91 -12.45 -33.78
CA ASN A 101 27.01 -11.49 -33.97
C ASN A 101 28.05 -11.56 -32.86
N ASP A 102 27.63 -11.68 -31.59
CA ASP A 102 28.52 -11.80 -30.44
C ASP A 102 29.31 -13.12 -30.48
N ALA A 103 28.68 -14.21 -30.93
CA ALA A 103 29.38 -15.47 -31.20
C ALA A 103 30.38 -15.34 -32.35
N GLN A 104 30.06 -14.58 -33.40
CA GLN A 104 30.99 -14.26 -34.51
C GLN A 104 32.12 -13.30 -34.09
N GLN A 105 31.92 -12.48 -33.06
CA GLN A 105 32.96 -11.58 -32.54
C GLN A 105 33.85 -12.28 -31.50
N ALA A 106 33.29 -13.14 -30.65
CA ALA A 106 34.07 -14.04 -29.79
C ALA A 106 34.97 -14.97 -30.62
N LEU A 107 34.50 -15.42 -31.79
CA LEU A 107 35.22 -16.21 -32.78
C LEU A 107 36.60 -15.63 -33.14
N SER A 108 36.71 -14.32 -33.36
CA SER A 108 37.99 -13.68 -33.73
C SER A 108 38.98 -13.56 -32.56
N SER A 109 38.58 -13.88 -31.33
CA SER A 109 39.43 -13.82 -30.13
C SER A 109 40.09 -15.15 -29.73
N GLY A 110 39.63 -16.28 -30.28
CA GLY A 110 40.20 -17.62 -30.08
C GLY A 110 40.11 -18.21 -28.66
N SER A 111 39.63 -17.46 -27.65
CA SER A 111 39.71 -17.86 -26.24
C SER A 111 38.53 -18.75 -25.82
N SER A 112 38.77 -20.07 -25.74
CA SER A 112 37.80 -21.02 -25.17
C SER A 112 37.44 -20.71 -23.72
N ARG A 113 38.34 -20.06 -22.97
CA ARG A 113 38.09 -19.59 -21.60
C ARG A 113 37.04 -18.49 -21.56
N ALA A 114 37.03 -17.56 -22.52
CA ALA A 114 36.04 -16.49 -22.59
C ALA A 114 34.61 -17.05 -22.77
N LEU A 115 34.44 -18.10 -23.58
CA LEU A 115 33.16 -18.79 -23.77
C LEU A 115 32.67 -19.52 -22.50
N VAL A 116 33.59 -20.13 -21.75
CA VAL A 116 33.25 -20.74 -20.45
C VAL A 116 32.83 -19.68 -19.43
N THR A 117 33.56 -18.55 -19.36
CA THR A 117 33.20 -17.42 -18.49
C THR A 117 31.88 -16.78 -18.91
N MET A 118 31.60 -16.65 -20.22
CA MET A 118 30.32 -16.15 -20.74
C MET A 118 29.15 -17.07 -20.34
N ALA A 119 29.30 -18.39 -20.51
CA ALA A 119 28.29 -19.36 -20.07
C ALA A 119 28.07 -19.32 -18.55
N PHE A 120 29.16 -19.24 -17.75
CA PHE A 120 29.09 -19.10 -16.29
C PHE A 120 28.35 -17.81 -15.88
N LEU A 121 28.74 -16.65 -16.41
CA LEU A 121 28.16 -15.36 -16.04
C LEU A 121 26.70 -15.22 -16.48
N ALA A 122 26.33 -15.74 -17.64
CA ALA A 122 24.94 -15.79 -18.09
C ALA A 122 24.07 -16.65 -17.15
N VAL A 123 24.48 -17.90 -16.89
CA VAL A 123 23.74 -18.79 -15.97
C VAL A 123 23.72 -18.24 -14.54
N LEU A 124 24.76 -17.55 -14.09
CA LEU A 124 24.81 -16.91 -12.78
C LEU A 124 23.86 -15.70 -12.68
N LYS A 125 23.77 -14.87 -13.73
CA LYS A 125 22.81 -13.75 -13.78
C LYS A 125 21.37 -14.28 -13.75
N GLU A 126 21.00 -15.11 -14.74
CA GLU A 126 19.62 -15.61 -14.82
C GLU A 126 19.28 -16.49 -13.61
N GLY A 127 20.25 -17.22 -13.07
CA GLY A 127 20.10 -18.01 -11.85
C GLY A 127 19.93 -17.18 -10.58
N PHE A 128 20.60 -16.03 -10.46
CA PHE A 128 20.37 -15.06 -9.38
C PHE A 128 18.96 -14.46 -9.45
N GLU A 129 18.55 -14.00 -10.64
CA GLU A 129 17.19 -13.46 -10.85
C GLU A 129 16.13 -14.53 -10.56
N THR A 130 16.35 -15.76 -11.05
CA THR A 130 15.53 -16.94 -10.72
C THR A 130 15.43 -17.16 -9.21
N ALA A 131 16.55 -17.11 -8.47
CA ALA A 131 16.55 -17.34 -7.03
C ALA A 131 15.73 -16.29 -6.27
N VAL A 132 15.84 -15.01 -6.64
CA VAL A 132 15.06 -13.91 -6.04
C VAL A 132 13.57 -14.02 -6.37
N PHE A 133 13.21 -14.27 -7.63
CA PHE A 133 11.81 -14.47 -8.03
C PHE A 133 11.18 -15.69 -7.36
N LEU A 134 11.89 -16.81 -7.34
CA LEU A 134 11.37 -18.04 -6.73
C LEU A 134 11.19 -17.87 -5.24
N LEU A 135 12.10 -17.20 -4.52
CA LEU A 135 11.92 -16.88 -3.11
C LEU A 135 10.66 -16.04 -2.88
N ALA A 136 10.51 -14.91 -3.59
CA ALA A 136 9.31 -14.07 -3.50
C ALA A 136 8.00 -14.83 -3.82
N THR A 137 8.05 -15.80 -4.73
CA THR A 137 6.88 -16.61 -5.14
C THR A 137 6.70 -17.88 -4.27
N LEU A 138 7.68 -18.22 -3.42
CA LEU A 138 7.62 -19.34 -2.48
C LEU A 138 6.93 -18.93 -1.18
N GLU A 139 7.19 -17.71 -0.71
CA GLU A 139 6.57 -17.18 0.52
C GLU A 139 5.10 -16.81 0.29
N ALA A 140 4.82 -16.09 -0.81
CA ALA A 140 3.47 -15.79 -1.29
C ALA A 140 2.62 -17.02 -1.72
N ALA A 141 3.09 -18.26 -1.48
CA ALA A 141 2.41 -19.49 -1.90
C ALA A 141 2.05 -20.41 -0.73
N ASN A 142 0.76 -20.76 -0.64
CA ASN A 142 0.12 -21.65 0.34
C ASN A 142 0.82 -23.02 0.58
N SER A 143 1.79 -23.41 -0.25
CA SER A 143 2.66 -24.57 0.01
C SER A 143 3.98 -24.46 -0.76
N ALA A 144 5.03 -24.03 -0.06
CA ALA A 144 6.39 -23.90 -0.57
C ALA A 144 6.91 -25.18 -1.25
N GLY A 145 6.58 -26.37 -0.74
CA GLY A 145 6.98 -27.65 -1.35
C GLY A 145 6.41 -27.83 -2.77
N THR A 146 5.13 -27.49 -2.98
CA THR A 146 4.51 -27.56 -4.32
C THR A 146 5.05 -26.47 -5.25
N ALA A 147 5.36 -25.29 -4.72
CA ALA A 147 5.95 -24.19 -5.48
C ALA A 147 7.39 -24.53 -5.92
N ALA A 148 8.20 -25.15 -5.05
CA ALA A 148 9.55 -25.63 -5.38
C ALA A 148 9.53 -26.75 -6.44
N LEU A 149 8.60 -27.71 -6.34
CA LEU A 149 8.38 -28.73 -7.38
C LEU A 149 8.00 -28.09 -8.72
N GLY A 150 7.15 -27.06 -8.72
CA GLY A 150 6.83 -26.28 -9.91
C GLY A 150 8.07 -25.67 -10.57
N ALA A 151 8.91 -24.99 -9.78
CA ALA A 151 10.16 -24.40 -10.24
C ALA A 151 11.11 -25.43 -10.87
N LEU A 152 11.32 -26.56 -10.17
CA LEU A 152 12.18 -27.64 -10.63
C LEU A 152 11.70 -28.21 -11.99
N LEU A 153 10.40 -28.47 -12.13
CA LEU A 153 9.82 -28.92 -13.40
C LEU A 153 9.97 -27.89 -14.52
N GLY A 154 9.90 -26.58 -14.20
CA GLY A 154 10.14 -25.49 -15.15
C GLY A 154 11.57 -25.50 -15.67
N VAL A 155 12.55 -25.52 -14.76
CA VAL A 155 13.99 -25.55 -15.09
C VAL A 155 14.38 -26.83 -15.86
N LEU A 156 13.85 -27.99 -15.47
CA LEU A 156 14.06 -29.25 -16.20
C LEU A 156 13.48 -29.21 -17.62
N SER A 157 12.29 -28.62 -17.77
CA SER A 157 11.64 -28.44 -19.09
C SER A 157 12.44 -27.48 -19.97
N ALA A 158 12.97 -26.39 -19.40
CA ALA A 158 13.85 -25.47 -20.11
C ALA A 158 15.18 -26.11 -20.54
N ALA A 159 15.81 -26.91 -19.68
CA ALA A 159 17.02 -27.66 -20.00
C ALA A 159 16.77 -28.67 -21.14
N ALA A 160 15.62 -29.36 -21.13
CA ALA A 160 15.21 -30.26 -22.21
C ALA A 160 14.99 -29.51 -23.55
N LEU A 161 14.35 -28.32 -23.52
CA LEU A 161 14.16 -27.47 -24.69
C LEU A 161 15.51 -26.95 -25.25
N GLY A 162 16.40 -26.46 -24.38
CA GLY A 162 17.75 -26.03 -24.78
C GLY A 162 18.60 -27.16 -25.36
N TYR A 163 18.47 -28.38 -24.84
CA TYR A 163 19.10 -29.57 -25.42
C TYR A 163 18.52 -29.94 -26.79
N GLY A 164 17.20 -29.82 -26.96
CA GLY A 164 16.51 -30.00 -28.24
C GLY A 164 16.94 -28.97 -29.29
N LEU A 165 17.14 -27.71 -28.89
CA LEU A 165 17.68 -26.63 -29.72
C LEU A 165 19.15 -26.88 -30.10
N TYR A 166 20.00 -27.27 -29.14
CA TYR A 166 21.40 -27.69 -29.38
C TYR A 166 21.52 -28.85 -30.39
N ARG A 167 20.57 -29.79 -30.38
CA ARG A 167 20.50 -30.88 -31.38
C ARG A 167 19.83 -30.47 -32.71
N GLY A 168 19.27 -29.26 -32.82
CA GLY A 168 18.49 -28.81 -33.99
C GLY A 168 17.15 -29.53 -34.16
N ALA A 169 16.70 -30.28 -33.15
CA ALA A 169 15.51 -31.13 -33.19
C ALA A 169 14.20 -30.37 -32.89
N VAL A 170 14.31 -29.15 -32.34
CA VAL A 170 13.17 -28.30 -31.96
C VAL A 170 13.29 -26.94 -32.67
N ARG A 171 12.17 -26.39 -33.14
CA ARG A 171 12.07 -25.02 -33.67
C ARG A 171 10.95 -24.29 -32.93
N VAL A 172 11.32 -23.48 -31.94
CA VAL A 172 10.37 -22.70 -31.12
C VAL A 172 10.20 -21.31 -31.73
N ASP A 173 8.96 -20.85 -31.93
CA ASP A 173 8.67 -19.43 -32.13
C ASP A 173 8.84 -18.71 -30.78
N LEU A 174 10.08 -18.33 -30.46
CA LEU A 174 10.45 -17.66 -29.22
C LEU A 174 9.63 -16.38 -29.00
N LYS A 175 9.29 -15.65 -30.07
CA LYS A 175 8.48 -14.42 -30.01
C LYS A 175 7.07 -14.72 -29.50
N ARG A 176 6.41 -15.78 -29.99
CA ARG A 176 5.10 -16.22 -29.45
C ARG A 176 5.23 -16.74 -28.03
N PHE A 177 6.24 -17.57 -27.75
CA PHE A 177 6.48 -18.12 -26.43
C PHE A 177 6.60 -17.01 -25.36
N PHE A 178 7.54 -16.08 -25.55
CA PHE A 178 7.77 -14.98 -24.62
C PHE A 178 6.59 -14.00 -24.54
N ALA A 179 5.83 -13.79 -25.62
CA ALA A 179 4.63 -12.93 -25.59
C ALA A 179 3.47 -13.54 -24.77
N VAL A 180 3.35 -14.88 -24.73
CA VAL A 180 2.34 -15.57 -23.91
C VAL A 180 2.79 -15.67 -22.45
N THR A 181 4.03 -16.08 -22.19
CA THR A 181 4.54 -16.18 -20.81
C THR A 181 4.65 -14.81 -20.14
N SER A 182 4.96 -13.74 -20.88
CA SER A 182 4.92 -12.36 -20.36
C SER A 182 3.55 -11.97 -19.82
N GLY A 183 2.46 -12.24 -20.54
CA GLY A 183 1.11 -11.90 -20.09
C GLY A 183 0.70 -12.65 -18.83
N PHE A 184 1.07 -13.92 -18.74
CA PHE A 184 0.88 -14.72 -17.54
C PHE A 184 1.71 -14.20 -16.37
N LEU A 185 2.99 -13.87 -16.57
CA LEU A 185 3.85 -13.31 -15.52
C LEU A 185 3.36 -11.94 -15.03
N VAL A 186 2.70 -11.14 -15.88
CA VAL A 186 2.06 -9.89 -15.46
C VAL A 186 0.86 -10.15 -14.53
N LEU A 187 0.08 -11.21 -14.76
CA LEU A 187 -0.99 -11.62 -13.83
C LEU A 187 -0.43 -12.17 -12.51
N VAL A 188 0.63 -12.98 -12.56
CA VAL A 188 1.35 -13.48 -11.35
C VAL A 188 1.92 -12.31 -10.55
N ALA A 189 2.59 -11.35 -11.20
CA ALA A 189 3.17 -10.19 -10.53
C ALA A 189 2.12 -9.22 -9.97
N ALA A 190 0.94 -9.11 -10.60
CA ALA A 190 -0.19 -8.39 -10.01
C ALA A 190 -0.65 -9.09 -8.70
N GLY A 191 -0.67 -10.42 -8.68
CA GLY A 191 -0.87 -11.21 -7.47
C GLY A 191 0.18 -10.95 -6.39
N LEU A 192 1.46 -10.97 -6.76
CA LEU A 192 2.57 -10.68 -5.86
C LEU A 192 2.50 -9.27 -5.26
N VAL A 193 1.97 -8.28 -6.00
CA VAL A 193 1.66 -6.95 -5.44
C VAL A 193 0.61 -7.01 -4.33
N MET A 194 -0.39 -7.89 -4.41
CA MET A 194 -1.36 -8.07 -3.31
C MET A 194 -0.72 -8.76 -2.11
N SER A 195 0.13 -9.77 -2.31
CA SER A 195 0.90 -10.40 -1.24
C SER A 195 1.79 -9.39 -0.51
N VAL A 196 2.57 -8.59 -1.26
CA VAL A 196 3.41 -7.49 -0.73
C VAL A 196 2.62 -6.46 0.07
N LEU A 197 1.39 -6.14 -0.34
CA LEU A 197 0.53 -5.20 0.39
C LEU A 197 -0.18 -5.84 1.60
N GLY A 198 -0.24 -7.17 1.66
CA GLY A 198 -0.62 -7.94 2.85
C GLY A 198 0.52 -8.00 3.87
N THR A 199 1.70 -8.48 3.46
CA THR A 199 2.86 -8.60 4.37
C THR A 199 3.39 -7.25 4.85
N ALA A 200 3.21 -6.17 4.07
CA ALA A 200 3.44 -4.81 4.54
C ALA A 200 2.46 -4.37 5.66
N HIS A 201 1.25 -4.92 5.72
CA HIS A 201 0.31 -4.67 6.81
C HIS A 201 0.67 -5.50 8.05
N GLU A 202 1.00 -6.77 7.86
CA GLU A 202 1.38 -7.71 8.93
C GLU A 202 2.66 -7.22 9.65
N ALA A 203 3.67 -6.78 8.88
CA ALA A 203 4.86 -6.09 9.38
C ALA A 203 4.59 -4.71 10.03
N GLY A 204 3.34 -4.24 10.03
CA GLY A 204 2.90 -2.97 10.60
C GLY A 204 3.26 -1.72 9.79
N TRP A 205 3.79 -1.86 8.57
CA TRP A 205 4.24 -0.75 7.72
C TRP A 205 3.08 -0.07 6.97
N LEU A 206 2.00 -0.80 6.70
CA LEU A 206 0.85 -0.36 5.87
C LEU A 206 -0.50 -0.65 6.54
N ASN A 207 -0.82 0.08 7.60
CA ASN A 207 -2.06 -0.11 8.37
C ASN A 207 -3.26 0.69 7.82
N ALA A 208 -3.21 1.11 6.55
CA ALA A 208 -4.21 1.95 5.91
C ALA A 208 -4.76 1.30 4.62
N GLY A 209 -6.02 1.60 4.28
CA GLY A 209 -6.75 0.96 3.18
C GLY A 209 -7.11 -0.51 3.45
N GLN A 210 -7.29 -0.87 4.72
CA GLN A 210 -7.53 -2.24 5.17
C GLN A 210 -9.03 -2.63 5.26
N GLN A 211 -9.91 -1.82 4.68
CA GLN A 211 -11.33 -2.17 4.56
C GLN A 211 -11.50 -3.43 3.70
N HIS A 212 -12.46 -4.27 4.08
CA HIS A 212 -12.98 -5.34 3.23
C HIS A 212 -13.63 -4.73 1.99
N THR A 213 -13.53 -5.40 0.83
CA THR A 213 -14.09 -4.89 -0.43
C THR A 213 -15.13 -5.82 -1.06
N VAL A 214 -14.74 -7.04 -1.39
CA VAL A 214 -15.58 -8.03 -2.07
C VAL A 214 -15.23 -9.40 -1.52
N ASP A 215 -16.22 -10.15 -1.05
CA ASP A 215 -16.03 -11.56 -0.71
C ASP A 215 -15.78 -12.38 -1.99
N LEU A 216 -14.56 -12.92 -2.11
CA LEU A 216 -14.12 -13.79 -3.19
C LEU A 216 -13.98 -15.25 -2.75
N SER A 217 -14.54 -15.64 -1.60
CA SER A 217 -14.61 -17.05 -1.15
C SER A 217 -15.33 -17.95 -2.17
N TRP A 218 -16.28 -17.42 -2.93
CA TRP A 218 -16.91 -18.12 -4.05
C TRP A 218 -15.91 -18.44 -5.17
N LEU A 219 -14.97 -17.54 -5.45
CA LEU A 219 -13.96 -17.71 -6.50
C LEU A 219 -12.81 -18.58 -6.01
N SER A 220 -12.33 -18.33 -4.79
CA SER A 220 -11.27 -19.09 -4.11
C SER A 220 -11.77 -19.79 -2.82
N PRO A 221 -12.52 -20.90 -2.92
CA PRO A 221 -12.92 -21.66 -1.75
C PRO A 221 -11.72 -22.35 -1.09
N SER A 222 -11.56 -22.15 0.22
CA SER A 222 -10.53 -22.77 1.06
C SER A 222 -10.48 -24.29 0.86
N GLY A 223 -9.29 -24.85 0.68
CA GLY A 223 -9.07 -26.29 0.47
C GLY A 223 -9.47 -26.82 -0.93
N SER A 224 -10.06 -26.01 -1.80
CA SER A 224 -10.42 -26.46 -3.16
C SER A 224 -9.26 -26.29 -4.16
N ILE A 225 -9.23 -27.14 -5.20
CA ILE A 225 -8.27 -27.01 -6.32
C ILE A 225 -8.43 -25.64 -7.01
N ARG A 226 -9.67 -25.12 -7.11
CA ARG A 226 -9.91 -23.79 -7.68
C ARG A 226 -9.28 -22.69 -6.82
N GLY A 227 -9.43 -22.75 -5.49
CA GLY A 227 -8.79 -21.79 -4.60
C GLY A 227 -7.26 -21.87 -4.60
N ALA A 228 -6.71 -23.09 -4.64
CA ALA A 228 -5.28 -23.31 -4.83
C ALA A 228 -4.74 -22.75 -6.16
N LEU A 229 -5.59 -22.60 -7.19
CA LEU A 229 -5.23 -21.90 -8.43
C LEU A 229 -5.36 -20.38 -8.29
N PHE A 230 -6.49 -19.83 -7.82
CA PHE A 230 -6.66 -18.37 -7.74
C PHE A 230 -5.72 -17.72 -6.72
N THR A 231 -5.58 -18.28 -5.52
CA THR A 231 -4.62 -17.79 -4.52
C THR A 231 -3.19 -18.23 -4.85
N GLY A 232 -2.96 -19.52 -5.12
CA GLY A 232 -1.60 -20.08 -5.32
C GLY A 232 -0.98 -19.93 -6.73
N VAL A 233 -1.62 -19.20 -7.65
CA VAL A 233 -1.07 -18.83 -8.96
C VAL A 233 -1.28 -17.36 -9.29
N LEU A 234 -2.45 -16.79 -8.98
CA LEU A 234 -2.77 -15.38 -9.28
C LEU A 234 -2.65 -14.46 -8.06
N GLY A 235 -2.21 -14.98 -6.90
CA GLY A 235 -2.01 -14.22 -5.66
C GLY A 235 -3.30 -13.63 -5.07
N ILE A 236 -4.48 -14.11 -5.50
CA ILE A 236 -5.77 -13.52 -5.10
C ILE A 236 -6.25 -14.14 -3.77
N PRO A 237 -6.28 -13.39 -2.65
CA PRO A 237 -6.86 -13.88 -1.41
C PRO A 237 -8.40 -13.96 -1.52
N PRO A 238 -9.06 -14.78 -0.69
CA PRO A 238 -10.53 -14.86 -0.67
C PRO A 238 -11.21 -13.60 -0.10
N ASP A 239 -10.48 -12.78 0.67
CA ASP A 239 -10.95 -11.53 1.27
C ASP A 239 -9.94 -10.39 1.01
N PRO A 240 -9.91 -9.81 -0.20
CA PRO A 240 -8.96 -8.78 -0.57
C PRO A 240 -9.27 -7.41 0.07
N ARG A 241 -8.23 -6.81 0.65
CA ARG A 241 -8.24 -5.48 1.26
C ARG A 241 -8.29 -4.39 0.19
N LEU A 242 -8.87 -3.22 0.48
CA LEU A 242 -9.00 -2.12 -0.49
C LEU A 242 -7.65 -1.72 -1.11
N ILE A 243 -6.59 -1.63 -0.30
CA ILE A 243 -5.26 -1.30 -0.80
C ILE A 243 -4.68 -2.39 -1.72
N GLN A 244 -4.95 -3.68 -1.44
CA GLN A 244 -4.53 -4.80 -2.29
C GLN A 244 -5.23 -4.74 -3.66
N VAL A 245 -6.55 -4.54 -3.70
CA VAL A 245 -7.33 -4.42 -4.95
C VAL A 245 -6.82 -3.24 -5.79
N LEU A 246 -6.58 -2.09 -5.16
CA LEU A 246 -6.07 -0.90 -5.85
C LEU A 246 -4.62 -1.08 -6.34
N GLY A 247 -3.78 -1.79 -5.59
CA GLY A 247 -2.44 -2.19 -6.02
C GLY A 247 -2.47 -3.13 -7.22
N TRP A 248 -3.35 -4.14 -7.20
CA TRP A 248 -3.54 -5.11 -8.28
C TRP A 248 -3.93 -4.42 -9.60
N PHE A 249 -4.98 -3.58 -9.59
CA PHE A 249 -5.37 -2.80 -10.77
C PHE A 249 -4.31 -1.77 -11.18
N GLY A 250 -3.69 -1.10 -10.20
CA GLY A 250 -2.63 -0.11 -10.40
C GLY A 250 -1.36 -0.69 -11.04
N TYR A 251 -1.09 -1.98 -10.85
CA TYR A 251 -0.04 -2.72 -11.54
C TYR A 251 -0.52 -3.29 -12.89
N LEU A 252 -1.61 -4.04 -12.87
CA LEU A 252 -2.08 -4.85 -14.01
C LEU A 252 -2.49 -3.98 -15.20
N VAL A 253 -3.26 -2.91 -14.98
CA VAL A 253 -3.82 -2.12 -16.08
C VAL A 253 -2.72 -1.38 -16.86
N PRO A 254 -1.78 -0.64 -16.24
CA PRO A 254 -0.67 -0.02 -16.96
C PRO A 254 0.24 -1.03 -17.67
N MET A 255 0.45 -2.22 -17.09
CA MET A 255 1.35 -3.22 -17.64
C MET A 255 0.73 -3.99 -18.82
N CYS A 256 -0.56 -4.36 -18.74
CA CYS A 256 -1.31 -4.89 -19.89
C CYS A 256 -1.41 -3.86 -21.02
N VAL A 257 -1.60 -2.57 -20.70
CA VAL A 257 -1.51 -1.46 -21.67
C VAL A 257 -0.11 -1.40 -22.30
N ALA A 258 0.96 -1.48 -21.52
CA ALA A 258 2.32 -1.37 -22.04
C ALA A 258 2.70 -2.50 -23.00
N LEU A 259 2.25 -3.73 -22.74
CA LEU A 259 2.50 -4.89 -23.59
C LEU A 259 1.57 -4.94 -24.80
N TYR A 260 0.25 -4.96 -24.57
CA TYR A 260 -0.73 -5.38 -25.57
C TYR A 260 -1.32 -4.24 -26.41
N TRP A 261 -0.91 -2.98 -26.21
CA TRP A 261 -1.44 -1.86 -27.02
C TRP A 261 -1.20 -2.10 -28.53
N PRO A 262 -2.27 -2.22 -29.35
CA PRO A 262 -2.17 -2.63 -30.75
C PRO A 262 -1.25 -1.72 -31.56
N ALA A 263 -0.29 -2.28 -32.29
CA ALA A 263 0.71 -1.51 -33.02
C ALA A 263 0.10 -0.50 -34.03
N ALA A 264 -1.06 -0.84 -34.62
CA ALA A 264 -1.83 0.04 -35.49
C ALA A 264 -2.47 1.23 -34.76
N TRP A 265 -2.81 1.07 -33.48
CA TRP A 265 -3.47 2.09 -32.65
C TRP A 265 -2.49 2.81 -31.71
N ARG A 266 -1.18 2.52 -31.76
CA ARG A 266 -0.17 3.28 -31.00
C ARG A 266 -0.19 4.72 -31.50
N PRO A 267 -0.62 5.70 -30.69
CA PRO A 267 -0.69 7.09 -31.14
C PRO A 267 0.71 7.57 -31.51
N LYS A 268 0.81 8.42 -32.54
CA LYS A 268 2.09 8.92 -33.07
C LYS A 268 2.14 10.45 -32.99
N GLY A 269 3.35 10.99 -32.85
CA GLY A 269 3.59 12.44 -32.79
C GLY A 269 2.71 13.15 -31.76
N ARG A 270 1.98 14.18 -32.21
CA ARG A 270 1.18 15.08 -31.35
C ARG A 270 0.06 14.36 -30.59
N GLN A 271 -0.51 13.27 -31.12
CA GLN A 271 -1.53 12.48 -30.40
C GLN A 271 -0.94 11.75 -29.19
N ALA A 272 0.28 11.22 -29.31
CA ALA A 272 0.97 10.54 -28.21
C ALA A 272 1.35 11.50 -27.08
N LEU A 273 1.74 12.73 -27.46
CA LEU A 273 1.99 13.82 -26.53
C LEU A 273 0.72 14.19 -25.76
N TRP A 274 -0.39 14.45 -26.47
CA TRP A 274 -1.68 14.75 -25.83
C TRP A 274 -2.15 13.64 -24.89
N LEU A 275 -2.15 12.37 -25.31
CA LEU A 275 -2.62 11.26 -24.47
C LEU A 275 -1.83 11.13 -23.16
N ARG A 276 -0.51 11.36 -23.21
CA ARG A 276 0.34 11.38 -22.00
C ARG A 276 0.06 12.59 -21.11
N LEU A 277 -0.16 13.77 -21.71
CA LEU A 277 -0.50 14.98 -20.95
C LEU A 277 -1.89 14.92 -20.33
N THR A 278 -2.88 14.30 -20.99
CA THR A 278 -4.21 14.06 -20.40
C THR A 278 -4.15 13.02 -19.29
N LEU A 279 -3.33 11.97 -19.43
CA LEU A 279 -3.10 11.00 -18.34
C LEU A 279 -2.41 11.66 -17.14
N ALA A 280 -1.36 12.45 -17.37
CA ALA A 280 -0.71 13.22 -16.31
C ALA A 280 -1.67 14.21 -15.64
N GLY A 281 -2.49 14.92 -16.43
CA GLY A 281 -3.54 15.81 -15.91
C GLY A 281 -4.56 15.08 -15.05
N ALA A 282 -5.05 13.92 -15.50
CA ALA A 282 -6.00 13.11 -14.73
C ALA A 282 -5.40 12.60 -13.41
N LEU A 283 -4.15 12.12 -13.43
CA LEU A 283 -3.43 11.69 -12.22
C LEU A 283 -3.21 12.86 -11.24
N ALA A 284 -2.84 14.05 -11.74
CA ALA A 284 -2.66 15.25 -10.91
C ALA A 284 -3.99 15.74 -10.31
N VAL A 285 -5.07 15.76 -11.10
CA VAL A 285 -6.42 16.12 -10.63
C VAL A 285 -6.92 15.12 -9.59
N LEU A 286 -6.69 13.82 -9.77
CA LEU A 286 -7.05 12.80 -8.77
C LEU A 286 -6.23 12.95 -7.47
N GLY A 287 -4.93 13.20 -7.58
CA GLY A 287 -4.05 13.43 -6.41
C GLY A 287 -4.44 14.69 -5.61
N VAL A 288 -4.70 15.80 -6.30
CA VAL A 288 -5.22 17.03 -5.66
C VAL A 288 -6.63 16.81 -5.10
N GLY A 289 -7.47 16.05 -5.80
CA GLY A 289 -8.80 15.67 -5.34
C GLY A 289 -8.76 14.91 -4.01
N LEU A 290 -7.90 13.90 -3.88
CA LEU A 290 -7.69 13.19 -2.61
C LEU A 290 -7.18 14.12 -1.51
N ALA A 291 -6.21 14.99 -1.81
CA ALA A 291 -5.67 15.94 -0.83
C ALA A 291 -6.69 16.99 -0.33
N VAL A 292 -7.70 17.33 -1.14
CA VAL A 292 -8.72 18.36 -0.82
C VAL A 292 -10.00 17.75 -0.24
N PHE A 293 -10.47 16.61 -0.76
CA PHE A 293 -11.77 16.04 -0.38
C PHE A 293 -11.69 15.01 0.75
N VAL A 294 -10.53 14.38 1.01
CA VAL A 294 -10.36 13.45 2.13
C VAL A 294 -10.10 14.23 3.43
N ARG A 295 -11.19 14.75 4.01
CA ARG A 295 -11.22 15.63 5.19
C ARG A 295 -10.64 14.94 6.44
N PRO A 296 -10.04 15.70 7.38
CA PRO A 296 -9.65 15.16 8.69
C PRO A 296 -10.88 14.64 9.45
N PRO A 297 -10.77 13.51 10.19
CA PRO A 297 -11.81 13.11 11.13
C PRO A 297 -11.98 14.17 12.23
N GLN A 298 -13.17 14.26 12.81
CA GLN A 298 -13.45 15.09 13.97
C GLN A 298 -12.99 14.35 15.26
N PRO A 299 -12.48 15.07 16.27
CA PRO A 299 -12.16 14.45 17.56
C PRO A 299 -13.45 13.91 18.21
N PRO A 300 -13.38 12.83 19.02
CA PRO A 300 -14.53 12.37 19.78
C PRO A 300 -14.86 13.42 20.86
N GLY A 301 -16.02 14.06 20.74
CA GLY A 301 -16.52 15.13 21.63
C GLY A 301 -16.93 14.62 23.01
N LEU A 302 -16.00 13.96 23.69
CA LEU A 302 -16.11 13.39 25.03
C LEU A 302 -15.61 14.42 26.05
N ASP A 303 -16.24 15.59 25.99
CA ASP A 303 -15.93 16.73 26.84
C ASP A 303 -16.58 16.58 28.21
N THR A 304 -17.58 15.70 28.36
CA THR A 304 -18.24 15.36 29.64
C THR A 304 -18.19 13.86 29.89
N ALA A 305 -17.90 13.46 31.13
CA ALA A 305 -17.94 12.07 31.59
C ALA A 305 -18.64 11.94 32.95
N THR A 306 -19.27 10.80 33.20
CA THR A 306 -20.00 10.49 34.44
C THR A 306 -19.02 10.15 35.56
N LEU A 307 -19.24 10.70 36.75
CA LEU A 307 -18.47 10.37 37.96
C LEU A 307 -19.26 9.41 38.85
N VAL A 308 -18.59 8.37 39.33
CA VAL A 308 -19.08 7.44 40.35
C VAL A 308 -18.23 7.53 41.62
N ASP A 309 -18.83 7.18 42.75
CA ASP A 309 -18.14 7.11 44.03
C ASP A 309 -17.37 5.79 44.23
N ALA A 310 -16.88 5.57 45.46
CA ALA A 310 -16.20 4.34 45.85
C ALA A 310 -17.10 3.08 45.81
N SER A 311 -18.43 3.24 45.97
CA SER A 311 -19.40 2.14 45.85
C SER A 311 -19.80 1.85 44.39
N GLY A 312 -19.51 2.78 43.47
CA GLY A 312 -19.89 2.69 42.05
C GLY A 312 -21.21 3.37 41.70
N VAL A 313 -21.82 4.10 42.64
CA VAL A 313 -23.04 4.88 42.40
C VAL A 313 -22.69 6.23 41.77
N THR A 314 -23.50 6.69 40.81
CA THR A 314 -23.33 7.99 40.15
C THR A 314 -23.38 9.13 41.16
N ALA A 315 -22.25 9.84 41.30
CA ALA A 315 -22.05 10.92 42.25
C ALA A 315 -22.02 12.31 41.58
N GLY A 316 -21.88 12.38 40.25
CA GLY A 316 -21.92 13.62 39.47
C GLY A 316 -21.30 13.49 38.08
N THR A 317 -20.67 14.55 37.59
CA THR A 317 -20.04 14.64 36.26
C THR A 317 -18.77 15.48 36.29
N VAL A 318 -17.85 15.21 35.36
CA VAL A 318 -16.73 16.10 35.02
C VAL A 318 -16.92 16.60 33.59
N THR A 319 -16.78 17.91 33.39
CA THR A 319 -16.88 18.57 32.08
C THR A 319 -15.65 19.42 31.81
N LEU A 320 -14.92 19.06 30.77
CA LEU A 320 -13.73 19.73 30.25
C LEU A 320 -14.11 21.01 29.50
N THR A 321 -13.31 22.05 29.68
CA THR A 321 -13.44 23.39 29.08
C THR A 321 -12.02 23.88 28.71
N PRO A 322 -11.84 24.74 27.69
CA PRO A 322 -10.51 25.27 27.38
C PRO A 322 -9.82 25.95 28.59
N GLY A 323 -8.83 25.27 29.17
CA GLY A 323 -8.06 25.74 30.33
C GLY A 323 -8.54 25.27 31.71
N SER A 324 -9.70 24.60 31.84
CA SER A 324 -10.19 24.06 33.11
C SER A 324 -11.12 22.85 32.94
N ALA A 325 -11.12 21.94 33.90
CA ALA A 325 -12.18 20.95 34.06
C ALA A 325 -13.11 21.37 35.22
N THR A 326 -14.41 21.32 34.97
CA THR A 326 -15.45 21.57 35.98
C THR A 326 -15.96 20.25 36.52
N ILE A 327 -15.96 20.10 37.84
CA ILE A 327 -16.29 18.87 38.56
C ILE A 327 -17.55 19.15 39.36
N HIS A 328 -18.66 18.51 38.98
CA HIS A 328 -19.93 18.54 39.70
C HIS A 328 -20.06 17.25 40.52
N ALA A 329 -20.32 17.39 41.82
CA ALA A 329 -20.47 16.27 42.75
C ALA A 329 -21.60 16.58 43.75
N GLY A 330 -22.73 15.87 43.64
CA GLY A 330 -23.96 16.25 44.32
C GLY A 330 -24.36 17.70 44.01
N SER A 331 -24.55 18.52 45.05
CA SER A 331 -24.83 19.96 44.95
C SER A 331 -23.59 20.84 44.75
N SER A 332 -22.37 20.30 44.87
CA SER A 332 -21.13 21.07 44.81
C SER A 332 -20.56 21.12 43.39
N SER A 333 -20.05 22.28 42.98
CA SER A 333 -19.23 22.43 41.77
C SER A 333 -17.84 22.96 42.13
N SER A 334 -16.81 22.49 41.43
CA SER A 334 -15.41 22.83 41.68
C SER A 334 -14.62 22.87 40.38
N SER A 335 -13.85 23.93 40.15
CA SER A 335 -13.00 24.07 38.95
C SER A 335 -11.57 23.57 39.23
N MET A 336 -11.05 22.76 38.31
CA MET A 336 -9.68 22.26 38.26
C MET A 336 -8.97 22.93 37.08
N PRO A 337 -8.11 23.94 37.28
CA PRO A 337 -7.36 24.56 36.19
C PRO A 337 -6.38 23.56 35.56
N LEU A 338 -6.32 23.53 34.23
CA LEU A 338 -5.39 22.70 33.46
C LEU A 338 -4.01 23.37 33.43
N GLY A 339 -3.34 23.35 34.59
CA GLY A 339 -2.05 24.00 34.83
C GLY A 339 -0.86 23.22 34.27
N GLN A 340 0.09 22.85 35.15
CA GLN A 340 1.18 21.95 34.73
C GLN A 340 0.62 20.61 34.26
N ALA A 341 1.20 20.09 33.18
CA ALA A 341 0.77 18.89 32.52
C ALA A 341 1.98 18.10 32.01
N SER A 342 2.04 16.81 32.32
CA SER A 342 3.01 15.87 31.77
C SER A 342 2.35 15.01 30.69
N ARG A 343 3.14 14.59 29.69
CA ARG A 343 2.71 13.52 28.78
C ARG A 343 3.24 12.20 29.32
N GLU A 344 2.32 11.28 29.54
CA GLU A 344 2.55 9.98 30.17
C GLU A 344 1.64 8.98 29.45
N SER A 345 2.08 7.74 29.27
CA SER A 345 1.25 6.68 28.67
C SER A 345 0.20 6.20 29.67
N HIS A 346 -1.08 6.26 29.32
CA HIS A 346 -2.18 5.74 30.15
C HIS A 346 -2.91 4.63 29.41
N GLU A 347 -3.00 3.45 30.02
CA GLU A 347 -3.60 2.25 29.41
C GLU A 347 -3.08 2.00 27.98
N SER A 348 -3.97 2.09 26.98
CA SER A 348 -3.65 1.89 25.55
C SER A 348 -3.30 3.19 24.80
N VAL A 349 -3.21 4.34 25.49
CA VAL A 349 -3.03 5.68 24.90
C VAL A 349 -1.64 6.24 25.23
N PRO A 350 -0.67 6.21 24.28
CA PRO A 350 0.72 6.61 24.56
C PRO A 350 0.93 8.13 24.62
N ASP A 351 0.08 8.92 23.96
CA ASP A 351 0.13 10.40 23.93
C ASP A 351 -0.87 11.04 24.93
N ALA A 352 -1.21 10.35 26.02
CA ALA A 352 -2.09 10.91 27.04
C ALA A 352 -1.40 12.05 27.81
N THR A 353 -2.19 13.01 28.29
CA THR A 353 -1.73 14.18 29.04
C THR A 353 -2.41 14.20 30.40
N VAL A 354 -1.61 14.19 31.46
CA VAL A 354 -2.11 14.14 32.84
C VAL A 354 -1.97 15.50 33.53
N HIS A 355 -3.03 15.89 34.23
CA HIS A 355 -3.09 17.08 35.06
C HIS A 355 -3.30 16.63 36.51
N ARG A 356 -2.36 16.98 37.40
CA ARG A 356 -2.42 16.65 38.83
C ARG A 356 -2.62 17.93 39.63
N GLN A 357 -3.57 17.93 40.56
CA GLN A 357 -3.86 19.08 41.42
C GLN A 357 -4.12 18.66 42.87
N GLU A 358 -3.43 19.29 43.81
CA GLU A 358 -3.87 19.36 45.21
C GLU A 358 -4.88 20.50 45.39
N PHE A 359 -5.97 20.25 46.11
CA PHE A 359 -7.00 21.25 46.37
C PHE A 359 -7.39 21.30 47.84
N SER A 360 -7.82 22.47 48.29
CA SER A 360 -8.42 22.71 49.60
C SER A 360 -9.54 23.74 49.45
N THR A 361 -10.76 23.40 49.84
CA THR A 361 -11.95 24.25 49.69
C THR A 361 -12.87 24.14 50.91
N ALA A 362 -13.64 25.19 51.21
CA ALA A 362 -14.75 25.09 52.14
C ALA A 362 -15.95 24.43 51.43
N PRO A 363 -16.46 23.27 51.89
CA PRO A 363 -17.66 22.66 51.32
C PRO A 363 -18.90 23.52 51.60
N GLN A 364 -19.76 23.70 50.60
CA GLN A 364 -21.00 24.47 50.74
C GLN A 364 -22.12 23.62 51.35
N GLY A 365 -23.10 24.27 51.99
CA GLY A 365 -24.29 23.62 52.55
C GLY A 365 -24.10 22.97 53.93
N LEU A 366 -22.91 23.03 54.53
CA LEU A 366 -22.65 22.50 55.87
C LEU A 366 -22.90 23.56 56.97
N PRO A 367 -23.38 23.16 58.16
CA PRO A 367 -23.74 24.11 59.22
C PRO A 367 -22.49 24.75 59.85
N ALA A 368 -22.53 26.07 60.02
CA ALA A 368 -21.47 26.86 60.66
C ALA A 368 -21.50 26.80 62.21
N SER A 369 -22.51 26.15 62.78
CA SER A 369 -22.64 25.90 64.21
C SER A 369 -23.16 24.49 64.45
N LEU A 370 -22.67 23.79 65.48
CA LEU A 370 -23.01 22.40 65.79
C LEU A 370 -23.36 22.25 67.28
N THR A 371 -24.43 21.52 67.56
CA THR A 371 -24.76 21.04 68.90
C THR A 371 -23.90 19.85 69.31
N VAL A 372 -23.89 19.54 70.61
CA VAL A 372 -23.26 18.34 71.18
C VAL A 372 -23.85 17.05 70.55
N GLY A 373 -25.15 17.03 70.25
CA GLY A 373 -25.83 15.88 69.64
C GLY A 373 -25.39 15.62 68.20
N GLU A 374 -25.33 16.67 67.37
CA GLU A 374 -24.85 16.57 65.99
C GLU A 374 -23.37 16.16 65.95
N LEU A 375 -22.54 16.69 66.85
CA LEU A 375 -21.14 16.30 66.97
C LEU A 375 -20.95 14.82 67.35
N ILE A 376 -21.81 14.30 68.22
CA ILE A 376 -21.87 12.86 68.57
C ILE A 376 -22.28 12.03 67.34
N ALA A 377 -23.25 12.48 66.54
CA ALA A 377 -23.65 11.79 65.31
C ALA A 377 -22.51 11.73 64.29
N LEU A 378 -21.86 12.87 63.99
CA LEU A 378 -20.70 12.95 63.10
C LEU A 378 -19.55 12.03 63.55
N ASN A 379 -19.27 11.96 64.85
CA ASN A 379 -18.19 11.14 65.40
C ASN A 379 -18.60 9.68 65.68
N GLY A 380 -19.80 9.25 65.26
CA GLY A 380 -20.21 7.83 65.30
C GLY A 380 -20.72 7.37 66.68
N GLY A 381 -21.54 8.20 67.34
CA GLY A 381 -22.18 7.87 68.61
C GLY A 381 -21.31 8.11 69.85
N ARG A 382 -20.20 8.86 69.73
CA ARG A 382 -19.27 9.20 70.83
C ARG A 382 -18.79 10.63 70.71
N LEU A 383 -18.43 11.28 71.81
CA LEU A 383 -17.75 12.59 71.75
C LEU A 383 -16.33 12.46 71.17
N PRO A 384 -15.83 13.46 70.43
CA PRO A 384 -14.42 13.53 70.02
C PRO A 384 -13.49 13.61 71.23
N VAL A 385 -12.25 13.14 71.05
CA VAL A 385 -11.21 13.21 72.10
C VAL A 385 -10.93 14.68 72.44
N GLY A 386 -10.99 15.02 73.73
CA GLY A 386 -10.78 16.39 74.21
C GLY A 386 -11.98 17.32 74.06
N VAL A 387 -13.20 16.78 73.95
CA VAL A 387 -14.50 17.48 74.09
C VAL A 387 -15.32 16.78 75.17
N SER A 388 -15.92 17.53 76.09
CA SER A 388 -16.64 16.99 77.26
C SER A 388 -17.96 17.73 77.50
N ALA A 389 -19.11 17.04 77.41
CA ALA A 389 -20.43 17.69 77.49
C ALA A 389 -20.73 18.46 78.80
N GLN A 390 -19.92 18.29 79.85
CA GLN A 390 -20.05 19.01 81.12
C GLN A 390 -19.28 20.35 81.15
N ASN A 391 -18.14 20.46 80.47
CA ASN A 391 -17.31 21.68 80.41
C ASN A 391 -17.46 22.42 79.07
N ASP A 392 -17.81 21.67 78.03
CA ASP A 392 -17.97 22.08 76.64
C ASP A 392 -19.45 21.88 76.21
N PRO A 393 -20.40 22.66 76.75
CA PRO A 393 -21.85 22.47 76.51
C PRO A 393 -22.30 22.83 75.08
N GLY A 394 -21.45 23.52 74.30
CA GLY A 394 -21.80 24.03 72.98
C GLY A 394 -22.78 25.23 73.01
N PRO A 395 -23.35 25.59 71.86
CA PRO A 395 -23.00 25.07 70.53
C PRO A 395 -21.58 25.50 70.12
N PHE A 396 -20.96 24.70 69.25
CA PHE A 396 -19.61 24.94 68.73
C PHE A 396 -19.67 25.70 67.42
N THR A 397 -18.74 26.62 67.19
CA THR A 397 -18.49 27.21 65.87
C THR A 397 -17.75 26.18 65.01
N ALA A 398 -18.31 25.86 63.84
CA ALA A 398 -17.87 24.77 62.97
C ALA A 398 -17.27 25.31 61.66
N GLN A 399 -15.95 25.19 61.52
CA GLN A 399 -15.23 25.50 60.28
C GLN A 399 -14.92 24.20 59.53
N TRP A 400 -15.50 24.07 58.34
CA TRP A 400 -15.33 22.90 57.47
C TRP A 400 -14.29 23.16 56.38
N THR A 401 -13.41 22.19 56.16
CA THR A 401 -12.41 22.20 55.09
C THR A 401 -12.42 20.85 54.40
N ARG A 402 -12.42 20.82 53.07
CA ARG A 402 -12.22 19.60 52.28
C ARG A 402 -10.94 19.72 51.48
N ALA A 403 -10.01 18.80 51.72
CA ALA A 403 -8.72 18.78 51.04
C ALA A 403 -8.41 17.41 50.45
N GLY A 404 -7.70 17.39 49.32
CA GLY A 404 -7.41 16.15 48.59
C GLY A 404 -6.61 16.35 47.32
N THR A 405 -6.41 15.25 46.60
CA THR A 405 -5.78 15.23 45.28
C THR A 405 -6.79 14.94 44.18
N ARG A 406 -6.50 15.44 42.99
CA ARG A 406 -7.19 15.17 41.72
C ARG A 406 -6.18 14.83 40.65
N GLU A 407 -6.50 13.85 39.83
CA GLU A 407 -5.78 13.49 38.62
C GLU A 407 -6.76 13.39 37.46
N LEU A 408 -6.49 14.13 36.39
CA LEU A 408 -7.30 14.16 35.18
C LEU A 408 -6.42 13.79 33.98
N TRP A 409 -6.81 12.72 33.29
CA TRP A 409 -6.17 12.27 32.05
C TRP A 409 -6.99 12.77 30.87
N THR A 410 -6.33 13.43 29.92
CA THR A 410 -6.92 13.89 28.66
C THR A 410 -6.13 13.41 27.46
N ALA A 411 -6.78 13.24 26.32
CA ALA A 411 -6.13 12.89 25.07
C ALA A 411 -6.94 13.44 23.88
N GLY A 412 -6.26 14.03 22.89
CA GLY A 412 -6.92 14.57 21.69
C GLY A 412 -7.86 15.77 21.89
N GLY A 413 -7.97 16.29 23.13
CA GLY A 413 -8.98 17.28 23.54
C GLY A 413 -10.14 16.68 24.33
N SER A 414 -10.19 15.36 24.47
CA SER A 414 -11.24 14.59 25.16
C SER A 414 -10.80 14.21 26.59
N ILE A 415 -11.76 13.95 27.48
CA ILE A 415 -11.49 13.27 28.75
C ILE A 415 -11.19 11.79 28.48
N LEU A 416 -10.15 11.25 29.11
CA LEU A 416 -9.75 9.83 29.05
C LEU A 416 -10.08 9.09 30.35
N ASP A 417 -9.70 9.68 31.48
CA ASP A 417 -9.90 9.14 32.83
C ASP A 417 -9.80 10.28 33.87
N PHE A 418 -10.36 10.08 35.07
CA PHE A 418 -10.26 11.03 36.18
C PHE A 418 -10.42 10.31 37.51
N SER A 419 -9.61 10.71 38.49
CA SER A 419 -9.78 10.32 39.89
C SER A 419 -9.66 11.52 40.85
N GLN A 420 -10.37 11.44 41.96
CA GLN A 420 -10.24 12.33 43.10
C GLN A 420 -10.19 11.50 44.37
N ASN A 421 -9.26 11.83 45.28
CA ASN A 421 -9.27 11.33 46.65
C ASN A 421 -9.21 12.52 47.61
N ALA A 422 -10.31 12.75 48.33
CA ALA A 422 -10.45 13.87 49.26
C ALA A 422 -10.96 13.44 50.63
N SER A 423 -10.66 14.27 51.63
CA SER A 423 -11.13 14.10 53.00
C SER A 423 -11.72 15.40 53.52
N THR A 424 -12.82 15.29 54.26
CA THR A 424 -13.47 16.42 54.91
C THR A 424 -13.01 16.48 56.37
N THR A 425 -12.54 17.65 56.80
CA THR A 425 -12.17 17.95 58.18
C THR A 425 -13.05 19.05 58.76
N LEU A 426 -13.30 18.93 60.05
CA LEU A 426 -14.11 19.83 60.86
C LEU A 426 -13.24 20.38 61.98
N THR A 427 -13.07 21.71 62.00
CA THR A 427 -12.41 22.43 63.09
C THR A 427 -13.47 23.14 63.94
N LEU A 428 -13.51 22.76 65.22
CA LEU A 428 -14.41 23.31 66.23
C LEU A 428 -13.71 24.39 67.05
N SER A 429 -14.46 25.42 67.41
CA SER A 429 -14.05 26.48 68.34
C SER A 429 -15.26 27.01 69.14
N GLY A 430 -15.03 27.73 70.22
CA GLY A 430 -16.12 28.18 71.11
C GLY A 430 -16.80 27.03 71.86
N GLY A 431 -18.04 27.26 72.33
CA GLY A 431 -18.83 26.22 73.02
C GLY A 431 -18.27 25.69 74.34
N GLY A 432 -17.28 26.38 74.93
CA GLY A 432 -16.51 25.98 76.12
C GLY A 432 -15.05 25.60 75.84
N LEU A 433 -14.73 25.24 74.59
CA LEU A 433 -13.41 24.75 74.19
C LEU A 433 -12.30 25.79 74.43
N GLN A 434 -11.34 25.44 75.29
CA GLN A 434 -10.16 26.27 75.59
C GLN A 434 -9.16 26.36 74.42
N THR A 435 -9.22 25.41 73.49
CA THR A 435 -8.38 25.32 72.29
C THR A 435 -9.17 24.63 71.19
N ASN A 436 -8.92 24.99 69.93
CA ASN A 436 -9.63 24.41 68.80
C ASN A 436 -9.46 22.87 68.73
N ARG A 437 -10.45 22.19 68.14
CA ARG A 437 -10.43 20.73 67.93
C ARG A 437 -10.67 20.43 66.45
N THR A 438 -9.70 19.81 65.79
CA THR A 438 -9.86 19.37 64.40
C THR A 438 -10.03 17.86 64.34
N MET A 439 -11.07 17.40 63.65
CA MET A 439 -11.36 15.98 63.39
C MET A 439 -11.60 15.73 61.90
N ARG A 440 -11.26 14.54 61.41
CA ARG A 440 -11.72 14.05 60.11
C ARG A 440 -13.16 13.54 60.24
N VAL A 441 -13.98 13.80 59.24
CA VAL A 441 -15.39 13.39 59.20
C VAL A 441 -15.63 12.57 57.93
N ASP A 442 -16.30 11.43 58.08
CA ASP A 442 -16.70 10.61 56.92
C ASP A 442 -17.90 11.28 56.23
N ASP A 443 -17.84 11.45 54.90
CA ASP A 443 -18.88 12.15 54.14
C ASP A 443 -20.27 11.49 54.26
N SER A 444 -20.31 10.16 54.48
CA SER A 444 -21.54 9.40 54.76
C SER A 444 -22.19 9.74 56.10
N ARG A 445 -21.43 10.26 57.08
CA ARG A 445 -21.96 10.74 58.37
C ARG A 445 -22.43 12.19 58.30
N ILE A 446 -21.83 13.00 57.43
CA ILE A 446 -22.28 14.39 57.19
C ILE A 446 -23.75 14.40 56.69
N ALA A 447 -24.14 13.39 55.90
CA ALA A 447 -25.51 13.15 55.46
C ALA A 447 -26.56 13.02 56.60
N SER A 448 -26.13 12.79 57.86
CA SER A 448 -27.05 12.69 59.00
C SER A 448 -27.46 14.04 59.60
N ILE A 449 -26.77 15.13 59.24
CA ILE A 449 -27.03 16.49 59.78
C ILE A 449 -27.23 17.56 58.69
N ALA A 450 -26.80 17.29 57.45
CA ALA A 450 -26.86 18.23 56.34
C ALA A 450 -26.94 17.51 54.99
N ALA A 451 -27.23 18.25 53.91
CA ALA A 451 -27.06 17.74 52.56
C ALA A 451 -25.56 17.43 52.32
N ALA A 452 -25.24 16.15 52.08
CA ALA A 452 -23.85 15.71 51.96
C ALA A 452 -23.13 16.38 50.76
N PRO A 453 -21.85 16.78 50.90
CA PRO A 453 -21.13 17.56 49.88
C PRO A 453 -20.60 16.69 48.71
N GLY A 454 -21.33 15.64 48.32
CA GLY A 454 -20.86 14.58 47.42
C GLY A 454 -19.79 13.68 48.05
N SER A 455 -19.39 12.61 47.37
CA SER A 455 -18.31 11.71 47.84
C SER A 455 -16.92 12.35 47.71
N GLY A 456 -16.04 12.14 48.69
CA GLY A 456 -14.64 12.56 48.64
C GLY A 456 -13.80 11.73 47.67
N ALA A 457 -14.10 10.43 47.56
CA ALA A 457 -13.56 9.56 46.53
C ALA A 457 -14.46 9.59 45.29
N LEU A 458 -13.94 10.03 44.15
CA LEU A 458 -14.64 10.04 42.86
C LEU A 458 -13.74 9.44 41.78
N ARG A 459 -14.34 8.79 40.80
CA ARG A 459 -13.68 8.30 39.57
C ARG A 459 -14.65 8.35 38.41
N ILE A 460 -14.14 8.31 37.17
CA ILE A 460 -15.04 8.14 36.01
C ILE A 460 -15.72 6.77 36.04
N ALA A 461 -16.96 6.72 35.56
CA ALA A 461 -17.69 5.46 35.35
C ALA A 461 -16.89 4.54 34.42
N PRO A 462 -16.59 3.27 34.78
CA PRO A 462 -15.73 2.41 33.97
C PRO A 462 -16.21 2.21 32.51
N ALA A 463 -17.52 2.30 32.27
CA ALA A 463 -18.11 2.27 30.93
C ALA A 463 -17.72 3.51 30.10
N ASP A 464 -17.72 4.71 30.69
CA ASP A 464 -17.35 5.96 30.02
C ASP A 464 -15.86 5.99 29.70
N ALA A 465 -15.00 5.52 30.62
CA ALA A 465 -13.55 5.38 30.39
C ALA A 465 -13.24 4.40 29.25
N ALA A 466 -13.88 3.22 29.25
CA ALA A 466 -13.73 2.24 28.16
C ALA A 466 -14.28 2.78 26.82
N ALA A 467 -15.40 3.51 26.84
CA ALA A 467 -15.93 4.19 25.67
C ALA A 467 -14.93 5.23 25.13
N ALA A 468 -14.34 6.05 26.00
CA ALA A 468 -13.34 7.05 25.64
C ALA A 468 -12.07 6.45 25.02
N GLN A 469 -11.48 5.44 25.66
CA GLN A 469 -10.34 4.69 25.10
C GLN A 469 -10.67 4.15 23.70
N SER A 470 -11.81 3.49 23.54
CA SER A 470 -12.21 2.91 22.24
C SER A 470 -12.51 3.96 21.16
N ALA A 471 -12.97 5.15 21.55
CA ALA A 471 -13.26 6.26 20.62
C ALA A 471 -11.97 6.97 20.18
N LEU A 472 -11.02 7.17 21.11
CA LEU A 472 -9.70 7.73 20.83
C LEU A 472 -8.85 6.79 19.96
N ALA A 473 -8.91 5.48 20.21
CA ALA A 473 -8.26 4.48 19.36
C ALA A 473 -8.81 4.49 17.93
N ARG A 474 -10.15 4.57 17.76
CA ARG A 474 -10.79 4.72 16.44
C ARG A 474 -10.37 6.02 15.76
N PHE A 475 -10.43 7.16 16.45
CA PHE A 475 -9.97 8.44 15.93
C PHE A 475 -8.49 8.44 15.50
N ALA A 476 -7.62 7.73 16.22
CA ALA A 476 -6.22 7.56 15.85
C ALA A 476 -6.07 6.75 14.54
N ALA A 477 -6.83 5.67 14.37
CA ALA A 477 -6.87 4.87 13.15
C ALA A 477 -7.42 5.67 11.95
N ASP A 478 -8.58 6.33 12.12
CA ASP A 478 -9.19 7.20 11.10
C ASP A 478 -8.23 8.32 10.66
N ARG A 479 -7.42 8.84 11.58
CA ARG A 479 -6.41 9.87 11.31
C ARG A 479 -5.17 9.31 10.61
N ALA A 480 -4.82 8.04 10.80
CA ALA A 480 -3.78 7.37 10.02
C ALA A 480 -4.25 7.10 8.58
N GLU A 481 -5.47 6.55 8.44
CA GLU A 481 -6.17 6.33 7.17
C GLU A 481 -6.26 7.63 6.35
N GLN A 482 -6.72 8.72 6.97
CA GLN A 482 -6.83 10.03 6.35
C GLN A 482 -5.48 10.57 5.85
N ARG A 483 -4.42 10.44 6.66
CA ARG A 483 -3.06 10.88 6.28
C ARG A 483 -2.55 10.09 5.08
N PHE A 484 -2.80 8.78 5.05
CA PHE A 484 -2.37 7.91 3.96
C PHE A 484 -3.01 8.33 2.62
N TRP A 485 -4.34 8.47 2.56
CA TRP A 485 -5.02 8.87 1.33
C TRP A 485 -4.73 10.32 0.93
N ALA A 486 -4.89 11.27 1.86
CA ALA A 486 -4.78 12.70 1.57
C ALA A 486 -3.34 13.19 1.34
N ARG A 487 -2.32 12.42 1.77
CA ARG A 487 -0.91 12.81 1.62
C ARG A 487 -0.10 11.78 0.84
N THR A 488 -0.04 10.52 1.29
CA THR A 488 0.84 9.51 0.70
C THR A 488 0.38 9.13 -0.71
N VAL A 489 -0.88 8.72 -0.87
CA VAL A 489 -1.44 8.35 -2.19
C VAL A 489 -1.54 9.58 -3.10
N ALA A 490 -1.98 10.72 -2.57
CA ALA A 490 -2.00 11.99 -3.29
C ALA A 490 -0.60 12.37 -3.86
N ALA A 491 0.46 12.28 -3.05
CA ALA A 491 1.82 12.57 -3.48
C ALA A 491 2.34 11.56 -4.51
N ILE A 492 2.04 10.27 -4.37
CA ILE A 492 2.39 9.23 -5.36
C ILE A 492 1.72 9.53 -6.71
N LEU A 493 0.44 9.90 -6.73
CA LEU A 493 -0.28 10.26 -7.96
C LEU A 493 0.28 11.51 -8.63
N VAL A 494 0.63 12.55 -7.84
CA VAL A 494 1.27 13.76 -8.36
C VAL A 494 2.69 13.48 -8.88
N ALA A 495 3.48 12.64 -8.19
CA ALA A 495 4.78 12.20 -8.66
C ALA A 495 4.69 11.40 -9.98
N ALA A 496 3.74 10.48 -10.08
CA ALA A 496 3.45 9.74 -11.30
C ALA A 496 3.04 10.68 -12.45
N ALA A 497 2.18 11.67 -12.18
CA ALA A 497 1.81 12.70 -13.15
C ALA A 497 3.04 13.47 -13.66
N LEU A 498 3.93 13.91 -12.77
CA LEU A 498 5.17 14.60 -13.13
C LEU A 498 6.11 13.72 -13.98
N VAL A 499 6.25 12.44 -13.66
CA VAL A 499 7.05 11.48 -14.45
C VAL A 499 6.45 11.28 -15.85
N VAL A 500 5.14 11.09 -15.97
CA VAL A 500 4.45 10.95 -17.26
C VAL A 500 4.56 12.23 -18.09
N ALA A 501 4.36 13.40 -17.48
CA ALA A 501 4.51 14.70 -18.13
C ALA A 501 5.97 14.95 -18.60
N ALA A 502 6.97 14.65 -17.77
CA ALA A 502 8.37 14.75 -18.15
C ALA A 502 8.73 13.78 -19.29
N GLY A 503 8.19 12.56 -19.28
CA GLY A 503 8.34 11.59 -20.38
C GLY A 503 7.62 12.04 -21.68
N ALA A 504 6.53 12.78 -21.57
CA ALA A 504 5.85 13.41 -22.69
C ALA A 504 6.69 14.56 -23.29
N LEU A 505 7.15 15.49 -22.44
CA LEU A 505 7.96 16.64 -22.84
C LEU A 505 9.32 16.24 -23.41
N ARG A 506 9.98 15.21 -22.85
CA ARG A 506 11.22 14.65 -23.42
C ARG A 506 11.00 14.10 -24.84
N ALA A 507 9.88 13.42 -25.08
CA ALA A 507 9.52 12.89 -26.39
C ALA A 507 9.04 13.97 -27.40
N ALA A 508 8.74 15.18 -26.93
CA ALA A 508 8.33 16.32 -27.75
C ALA A 508 9.48 17.23 -28.20
N ARG A 509 10.70 17.05 -27.66
CA ARG A 509 11.87 17.88 -28.04
C ARG A 509 12.31 17.54 -29.47
N PRO A 510 12.40 18.51 -30.39
CA PRO A 510 12.87 18.27 -31.75
C PRO A 510 14.35 17.85 -31.76
N SER A 511 14.69 16.89 -32.62
CA SER A 511 16.03 16.30 -32.75
C SER A 511 17.02 17.16 -33.57
N SER A 512 16.86 18.49 -33.56
CA SER A 512 17.54 19.45 -34.44
C SER A 512 19.02 19.73 -34.13
N LEU A 513 19.62 19.06 -33.14
CA LEU A 513 21.00 19.30 -32.67
C LEU A 513 21.96 18.09 -32.82
N ARG A 514 21.60 17.08 -33.62
CA ARG A 514 22.52 16.01 -34.04
C ARG A 514 22.42 15.78 -35.55
N GLY A 515 23.18 16.55 -36.33
CA GLY A 515 23.16 16.37 -37.80
C GLY A 515 23.83 17.43 -38.67
N ALA A 516 24.49 18.45 -38.12
CA ALA A 516 25.21 19.46 -38.91
C ALA A 516 26.53 18.89 -39.50
N ARG A 517 26.42 17.97 -40.46
CA ARG A 517 27.52 17.62 -41.37
C ARG A 517 27.58 18.69 -42.48
N PRO A 518 28.65 19.48 -42.61
CA PRO A 518 28.76 20.48 -43.67
C PRO A 518 28.94 19.78 -45.03
N SER A 519 27.90 19.79 -45.86
CA SER A 519 27.87 19.12 -47.16
C SER A 519 28.54 19.97 -48.25
N HIS A 520 29.87 20.11 -48.19
CA HIS A 520 30.62 20.81 -49.24
C HIS A 520 30.71 19.98 -50.53
N LEU A 521 29.83 20.35 -51.47
CA LEU A 521 30.06 20.35 -52.92
C LEU A 521 30.52 19.04 -53.59
N ARG A 522 29.56 18.29 -54.16
CA ARG A 522 29.83 17.43 -55.33
C ARG A 522 30.22 18.33 -56.52
N GLY A 523 31.34 18.04 -57.18
CA GLY A 523 31.87 18.92 -58.23
C GLY A 523 32.81 18.28 -59.27
N ALA A 524 32.66 16.98 -59.59
CA ALA A 524 33.44 16.35 -60.66
C ALA A 524 32.63 15.27 -61.41
N ARG A 525 32.68 15.30 -62.75
CA ARG A 525 32.23 14.21 -63.64
C ARG A 525 33.47 13.49 -64.20
N PRO A 526 33.50 12.15 -64.24
CA PRO A 526 34.33 11.41 -65.18
C PRO A 526 33.54 11.16 -66.49
N SER A 527 34.10 11.57 -67.62
CA SER A 527 33.65 11.17 -68.96
C SER A 527 34.44 9.96 -69.48
N HIS A 528 34.01 9.44 -70.64
CA HIS A 528 34.64 8.37 -71.45
C HIS A 528 34.37 6.91 -71.01
N LEU A 529 33.48 6.22 -71.75
CA LEU A 529 33.86 5.07 -72.59
C LEU A 529 32.77 4.67 -73.60
N ARG A 530 33.22 4.00 -74.68
CA ARG A 530 32.51 3.70 -75.94
C ARG A 530 31.29 2.76 -75.84
N ALA A 531 30.24 3.05 -76.60
CA ALA A 531 29.67 2.20 -77.67
C ALA A 531 28.45 2.89 -78.34
N ALA A 532 27.97 2.61 -79.56
CA ALA A 532 28.56 2.37 -80.89
C ALA A 532 27.51 1.65 -81.78
N ARG A 533 27.33 2.15 -83.02
CA ARG A 533 26.84 1.47 -84.25
C ARG A 533 25.32 1.45 -84.59
N ARG A 534 25.09 1.61 -85.91
CA ARG A 534 23.85 1.44 -86.73
C ARG A 534 22.78 2.54 -86.61
N SER A 535 22.07 2.97 -87.66
CA SER A 535 22.43 3.19 -89.10
C SER A 535 21.23 3.81 -89.84
N ASP A 536 21.45 5.02 -90.38
CA ASP A 536 20.81 5.74 -91.52
C ASP A 536 20.21 4.90 -92.68
N PRO A 537 19.41 5.48 -93.61
CA PRO A 537 18.54 6.70 -93.57
C PRO A 537 17.19 6.44 -94.36
N PRO A 538 16.54 7.36 -95.13
CA PRO A 538 16.41 8.84 -95.09
C PRO A 538 14.94 9.38 -95.08
N ALA A 539 14.81 10.72 -94.95
CA ALA A 539 13.84 11.65 -95.58
C ALA A 539 12.59 11.12 -96.34
N ALA A 540 11.39 11.73 -96.40
CA ALA A 540 10.80 13.04 -96.01
C ALA A 540 9.41 13.15 -96.75
N PRO A 541 8.78 14.33 -96.97
CA PRO A 541 8.25 15.36 -96.05
C PRO A 541 6.74 15.71 -96.28
N VAL A 542 6.18 16.65 -95.47
CA VAL A 542 4.86 17.35 -95.66
C VAL A 542 3.62 16.44 -95.50
N GLY A 543 2.48 16.87 -94.93
CA GLY A 543 2.11 18.10 -94.22
C GLY A 543 0.59 18.36 -94.28
N ILE A 544 0.16 19.54 -93.79
CA ILE A 544 -1.19 20.15 -93.94
C ILE A 544 -2.35 19.58 -93.09
N ALA A 545 -2.79 20.46 -92.17
CA ALA A 545 -4.09 20.70 -91.51
C ALA A 545 -5.39 19.92 -91.89
N GLY A 546 -6.32 19.84 -90.92
CA GLY A 546 -7.76 19.67 -91.15
C GLY A 546 -8.53 19.04 -89.96
N PRO A 547 -9.71 19.54 -89.52
CA PRO A 547 -10.33 19.08 -88.26
C PRO A 547 -11.72 18.40 -88.33
N GLY A 548 -11.90 17.35 -87.52
CA GLY A 548 -13.19 16.80 -87.04
C GLY A 548 -14.04 15.99 -88.04
N PRO A 549 -15.25 15.55 -87.67
CA PRO A 549 -15.76 15.30 -86.30
C PRO A 549 -16.63 14.00 -86.17
N ALA A 550 -17.14 13.76 -84.94
CA ALA A 550 -18.37 13.00 -84.59
C ALA A 550 -18.40 11.44 -84.65
N ASP A 551 -19.31 10.90 -83.80
CA ASP A 551 -19.99 9.58 -83.78
C ASP A 551 -19.17 8.26 -83.81
N ASP A 552 -19.58 7.10 -83.28
CA ASP A 552 -20.36 6.69 -82.06
C ASP A 552 -19.90 5.20 -81.77
N ALA A 553 -20.46 4.26 -80.98
CA ALA A 553 -21.68 4.11 -80.17
C ALA A 553 -21.50 3.05 -79.05
N GLY A 554 -22.34 3.12 -78.00
CA GLY A 554 -22.48 2.05 -76.99
C GLY A 554 -22.88 2.57 -75.60
N HIS A 555 -24.17 2.56 -75.24
CA HIS A 555 -24.86 1.46 -74.54
C HIS A 555 -24.35 1.18 -73.09
N ALA A 556 -25.18 1.19 -72.04
CA ALA A 556 -26.60 1.54 -71.95
C ALA A 556 -27.02 1.90 -70.50
N SER A 557 -28.15 2.60 -70.36
CA SER A 557 -28.96 2.71 -69.12
C SER A 557 -29.93 1.51 -69.00
N PRO A 558 -30.77 1.32 -67.94
CA PRO A 558 -31.23 2.30 -66.94
C PRO A 558 -31.26 1.83 -65.46
N ALA A 559 -31.77 2.71 -64.59
CA ALA A 559 -32.28 2.44 -63.23
C ALA A 559 -33.78 1.96 -63.31
N PRO A 560 -34.74 2.18 -62.37
CA PRO A 560 -34.73 2.78 -61.02
C PRO A 560 -35.65 2.05 -59.99
N ARG A 561 -36.14 2.78 -58.97
CA ARG A 561 -37.33 2.55 -58.08
C ARG A 561 -37.13 1.81 -56.73
N THR A 562 -37.99 2.01 -55.71
CA THR A 562 -38.35 3.24 -54.93
C THR A 562 -39.41 2.93 -53.84
N ARG A 563 -39.16 3.40 -52.61
CA ARG A 563 -40.15 3.88 -51.59
C ARG A 563 -41.07 2.87 -50.84
N ALA A 564 -41.73 3.43 -49.82
CA ALA A 564 -42.69 2.89 -48.82
C ALA A 564 -42.10 1.97 -47.72
N SER A 565 -42.34 2.06 -46.39
CA SER A 565 -43.17 2.88 -45.46
C SER A 565 -44.40 2.20 -44.80
N HIS A 566 -44.26 1.71 -43.55
CA HIS A 566 -45.11 2.03 -42.37
C HIS A 566 -44.66 1.22 -41.12
N PRO A 567 -44.95 1.67 -39.88
CA PRO A 567 -44.73 0.91 -38.64
C PRO A 567 -46.03 0.31 -38.04
N THR A 568 -45.90 -0.68 -37.16
CA THR A 568 -47.03 -1.27 -36.41
C THR A 568 -46.64 -1.59 -34.97
N SER A 569 -47.56 -1.39 -34.02
CA SER A 569 -47.41 -1.65 -32.58
C SER A 569 -48.17 -2.90 -32.13
N ALA A 570 -47.68 -3.62 -31.10
CA ALA A 570 -48.44 -4.64 -30.37
C ALA A 570 -48.02 -4.71 -28.89
N THR A 571 -48.94 -5.13 -28.03
CA THR A 571 -48.83 -5.13 -26.56
C THR A 571 -48.76 -6.54 -25.97
N ARG A 572 -48.15 -6.69 -24.79
CA ARG A 572 -48.63 -7.65 -23.77
C ARG A 572 -48.20 -7.27 -22.35
N SER A 573 -48.90 -7.80 -21.36
CA SER A 573 -48.79 -7.53 -19.93
C SER A 573 -48.96 -8.81 -19.11
N GLU A 574 -48.09 -9.00 -18.12
CA GLU A 574 -48.19 -9.92 -16.97
C GLU A 574 -47.23 -9.32 -15.91
N SER A 575 -47.56 -9.02 -14.64
CA SER A 575 -48.57 -9.45 -13.65
C SER A 575 -48.07 -10.49 -12.64
N SER A 576 -47.63 -10.00 -11.48
CA SER A 576 -47.62 -10.61 -10.14
C SER A 576 -47.12 -12.05 -9.94
N ALA A 577 -45.97 -12.15 -9.27
CA ALA A 577 -45.75 -13.03 -8.11
C ALA A 577 -44.78 -12.32 -7.15
#